data_AF-A0AAU2DIB9-F1
#
_entry.id   AF-A0AAU2DIB9-F1
#
_cell.length_a   1.000
_cell.length_b   1.000
_cell.length_c   1.000
_cell.angle_alpha   90.00
_cell.angle_beta   90.00
_cell.angle_gamma   90.00
#
_symmetry.space_group_name_H-M   'P 1'
#
loop_
_entity.id
_entity.type
_entity.pdbx_description
1 polymer ?
#
loop_
_entity_poly.entity_id
_entity_poly.type
_entity_poly.pdbx_seq_one_letter_code
_entity_poly.pdbx_strand_id
1 'polypeptide(L)'
;MATTIEPVRSEERIARPVHPWLRSLFFWPVLIHCALSFVPLYFLSSRTGDFFAWETGNSLSAAALGAGYAGACTMFLLTLPEKDWTSARGTVFAPITLLLSALVLAGVYADQFHFTEGPALARVFAWLWLASLAVFQVTCFLVYKVHNTGPKVADPRGPAPMRADVSIPTAIMGAVLWGLAFALWIAPDAVGDAWAWQLDPLDARMLGAWFFAFGAGAWQALWEHDLHRMRAGFLTDVTLSILSMAALGLYADDVRWGNALTWVYIVVLVGLLVAGLTGRYMALPEALEAERKAREEEPVRA
;
A
#
# COMPACT_ATOMS: atom_id res chain seq x y z
N MET A 1 15.16 14.02 -55.29
CA MET A 1 15.37 14.68 -53.99
C MET A 1 14.42 14.01 -53.01
N ALA A 2 14.89 12.93 -52.37
CA ALA A 2 14.07 12.10 -51.50
C ALA A 2 14.11 12.69 -50.09
N THR A 3 12.98 13.21 -49.63
CA THR A 3 12.82 13.72 -48.27
C THR A 3 12.70 12.52 -47.34
N THR A 4 13.80 12.15 -46.70
CA THR A 4 13.79 11.17 -45.61
C THR A 4 13.00 11.77 -44.46
N ILE A 5 11.76 11.33 -44.28
CA ILE A 5 10.99 11.58 -43.07
C ILE A 5 11.64 10.72 -41.99
N GLU A 6 12.50 11.33 -41.15
CA GLU A 6 12.90 10.68 -39.91
C GLU A 6 11.63 10.39 -39.10
N PRO A 7 11.45 9.16 -38.59
CA PRO A 7 10.39 8.92 -37.64
C PRO A 7 10.71 9.74 -36.40
N VAL A 8 9.92 10.79 -36.15
CA VAL A 8 9.90 11.46 -34.85
C VAL A 8 9.50 10.38 -33.86
N ARG A 9 10.49 9.74 -33.25
CA ARG A 9 10.30 8.92 -32.07
C ARG A 9 9.68 9.90 -31.08
N SER A 10 8.38 9.75 -30.84
CA SER A 10 7.69 10.54 -29.83
C SER A 10 8.36 10.23 -28.51
N GLU A 11 9.37 11.00 -28.14
CA GLU A 11 9.90 11.00 -26.79
C GLU A 11 8.70 11.32 -25.91
N GLU A 12 8.24 10.29 -25.21
CA GLU A 12 7.19 10.39 -24.21
C GLU A 12 7.59 11.53 -23.28
N ARG A 13 6.96 12.68 -23.46
CA ARG A 13 7.45 13.95 -22.93
C ARG A 13 7.16 13.96 -21.44
N ILE A 14 8.08 13.47 -20.62
CA ILE A 14 7.89 13.34 -19.17
C ILE A 14 7.66 14.74 -18.58
N ALA A 15 6.45 15.00 -18.11
CA ALA A 15 6.06 16.30 -17.56
C ALA A 15 6.72 16.61 -16.21
N ARG A 16 6.91 15.59 -15.36
CA ARG A 16 7.48 15.75 -14.00
C ARG A 16 8.43 14.59 -13.68
N PRO A 17 9.72 14.65 -14.08
CA PRO A 17 10.64 13.55 -13.88
C PRO A 17 10.88 13.28 -12.39
N VAL A 18 10.88 12.01 -11.99
CA VAL A 18 11.28 11.58 -10.65
C VAL A 18 12.76 11.91 -10.44
N HIS A 19 13.06 12.69 -9.40
CA HIS A 19 14.44 13.05 -9.08
C HIS A 19 15.30 11.79 -8.84
N PRO A 20 16.51 11.65 -9.45
CA PRO A 20 17.30 10.42 -9.40
C PRO A 20 17.59 9.92 -7.98
N TRP A 21 17.86 10.82 -7.05
CA TRP A 21 18.14 10.47 -5.65
C TRP A 21 16.94 9.89 -4.90
N LEU A 22 15.70 10.11 -5.35
CA LEU A 22 14.54 9.51 -4.70
C LEU A 22 14.53 7.99 -4.80
N ARG A 23 15.01 7.43 -5.91
CA ARG A 23 15.09 5.98 -6.05
C ARG A 23 16.03 5.39 -5.00
N SER A 24 17.20 6.00 -4.84
CA SER A 24 18.24 5.51 -3.93
C SER A 24 17.98 5.84 -2.45
N LEU A 25 17.39 7.01 -2.15
CA LEU A 25 17.18 7.46 -0.77
C LEU A 25 15.82 7.08 -0.20
N PHE A 26 14.85 6.72 -1.04
CA PHE A 26 13.49 6.42 -0.62
C PHE A 26 13.00 5.07 -1.12
N PHE A 27 12.81 4.90 -2.44
CA PHE A 27 12.13 3.70 -2.95
C PHE A 27 12.89 2.40 -2.67
N TRP A 28 14.21 2.38 -2.88
CA TRP A 28 15.03 1.20 -2.57
C TRP A 28 15.07 0.87 -1.07
N PRO A 29 15.39 1.82 -0.16
CA PRO A 29 15.36 1.56 1.27
C PRO A 29 14.01 1.07 1.79
N VAL A 30 12.90 1.70 1.34
CA VAL A 30 11.56 1.29 1.76
C VAL A 30 11.22 -0.10 1.23
N LEU A 31 11.52 -0.39 -0.04
CA LEU A 31 11.34 -1.72 -0.61
C LEU A 31 12.12 -2.79 0.15
N ILE A 32 13.38 -2.52 0.49
CA ILE A 32 14.21 -3.44 1.28
C ILE A 32 13.60 -3.66 2.66
N HIS A 33 13.16 -2.59 3.34
CA HIS A 33 12.49 -2.70 4.63
C HIS A 33 11.20 -3.53 4.56
N CYS A 34 10.36 -3.29 3.54
CA CYS A 34 9.15 -4.07 3.33
C CYS A 34 9.47 -5.54 3.09
N ALA A 35 10.49 -5.85 2.29
CA ALA A 35 10.91 -7.23 2.02
C ALA A 35 11.47 -7.91 3.27
N LEU A 36 12.32 -7.19 4.03
CA LEU A 36 12.89 -7.66 5.29
C LEU A 36 11.83 -7.85 6.38
N SER A 37 10.70 -7.13 6.34
CA SER A 37 9.57 -7.32 7.25
C SER A 37 8.64 -8.44 6.80
N PHE A 38 8.38 -8.54 5.49
CA PHE A 38 7.54 -9.59 4.91
C PHE A 38 8.07 -10.99 5.21
N VAL A 39 9.38 -11.21 5.07
CA VAL A 39 9.98 -12.55 5.24
C VAL A 39 9.71 -13.16 6.62
N PRO A 40 10.11 -12.52 7.75
CA PRO A 40 9.88 -13.08 9.07
C PRO A 40 8.39 -13.14 9.43
N LEU A 41 7.59 -12.14 9.03
CA LEU A 41 6.17 -12.12 9.35
C LEU A 41 5.37 -13.21 8.62
N TYR A 42 5.69 -13.50 7.35
CA TYR A 42 4.89 -14.41 6.55
C TYR A 42 5.44 -15.85 6.57
N PHE A 43 6.73 -16.03 6.31
CA PHE A 43 7.33 -17.37 6.21
C PHE A 43 7.83 -17.92 7.55
N LEU A 44 8.10 -17.04 8.53
CA LEU A 44 8.53 -17.42 9.88
C LEU A 44 7.49 -16.94 10.92
N SER A 45 6.21 -16.98 10.55
CA SER A 45 5.09 -16.42 11.33
C SER A 45 5.00 -16.98 12.75
N SER A 46 5.44 -18.23 12.97
CA SER A 46 5.48 -18.88 14.29
C SER A 46 6.74 -18.56 15.12
N ARG A 47 7.67 -17.76 14.58
CA ARG A 47 8.96 -17.41 15.19
C ARG A 47 9.25 -15.92 15.15
N THR A 48 8.21 -15.09 15.20
CA THR A 48 8.36 -13.62 15.25
C THR A 48 9.15 -13.17 16.47
N GLY A 49 9.04 -13.88 17.60
CA GLY A 49 9.88 -13.70 18.79
C GLY A 49 11.39 -13.74 18.52
N ASP A 50 11.83 -14.54 17.54
CA ASP A 50 13.26 -14.72 17.23
C ASP A 50 13.78 -13.77 16.14
N PHE A 51 12.90 -13.37 15.20
CA PHE A 51 13.30 -12.78 13.93
C PHE A 51 12.69 -11.41 13.64
N PHE A 52 11.74 -10.95 14.46
CA PHE A 52 11.00 -9.72 14.20
C PHE A 52 11.08 -8.72 15.37
N ALA A 53 10.55 -7.52 15.14
CA ALA A 53 10.68 -6.39 16.05
C ALA A 53 9.94 -6.61 17.39
N TRP A 54 8.87 -7.40 17.38
CA TRP A 54 8.13 -7.87 18.54
C TRP A 54 7.60 -9.29 18.27
N GLU A 55 7.19 -9.99 19.31
CA GLU A 55 6.48 -11.27 19.20
C GLU A 55 4.98 -11.03 19.01
N THR A 56 4.43 -11.57 17.92
CA THR A 56 2.99 -11.50 17.60
C THR A 56 2.22 -12.54 18.40
N GLY A 57 0.96 -12.24 18.77
CA GLY A 57 0.15 -13.13 19.60
C GLY A 57 -0.18 -14.49 18.97
N ASN A 58 -0.17 -14.57 17.64
CA ASN A 58 -0.22 -15.85 16.90
C ASN A 58 0.33 -15.72 15.47
N SER A 59 0.56 -16.87 14.85
CA SER A 59 1.09 -17.00 13.49
C SER A 59 0.19 -16.38 12.41
N LEU A 60 -1.14 -16.41 12.61
CA LEU A 60 -2.09 -15.82 11.68
C LEU A 60 -1.99 -14.28 11.68
N SER A 61 -1.89 -13.64 12.83
CA SER A 61 -1.61 -12.20 12.96
C SER A 61 -0.31 -11.83 12.25
N ALA A 62 0.77 -12.57 12.50
CA ALA A 62 2.05 -12.36 11.83
C ALA A 62 1.90 -12.43 10.30
N ALA A 63 1.28 -13.49 9.79
CA ALA A 63 1.09 -13.66 8.35
C ALA A 63 0.18 -12.58 7.74
N ALA A 64 -0.86 -12.14 8.45
CA ALA A 64 -1.73 -11.05 8.00
C ALA A 64 -0.96 -9.71 7.88
N LEU A 65 -0.12 -9.38 8.87
CA LEU A 65 0.77 -8.21 8.81
C LEU A 65 1.82 -8.36 7.69
N GLY A 66 2.36 -9.57 7.51
CA GLY A 66 3.28 -9.92 6.43
C GLY A 66 2.66 -9.70 5.05
N ALA A 67 1.39 -10.07 4.86
CA ALA A 67 0.66 -9.80 3.61
C ALA A 67 0.56 -8.30 3.32
N GLY A 68 0.38 -7.47 4.35
CA GLY A 68 0.48 -6.00 4.25
C GLY A 68 1.83 -5.55 3.69
N TYR A 69 2.93 -6.05 4.27
CA TYR A 69 4.28 -5.76 3.78
C TYR A 69 4.54 -6.27 2.36
N ALA A 70 3.98 -7.42 1.98
CA ALA A 70 4.06 -7.90 0.61
C ALA A 70 3.31 -6.99 -0.37
N GLY A 71 2.13 -6.50 0.01
CA GLY A 71 1.38 -5.50 -0.77
C GLY A 71 2.20 -4.21 -0.96
N ALA A 72 2.87 -3.74 0.10
CA ALA A 72 3.79 -2.61 0.03
C ALA A 72 5.00 -2.90 -0.88
N CYS A 73 5.62 -4.09 -0.79
CA CYS A 73 6.67 -4.53 -1.73
C CYS A 73 6.21 -4.44 -3.17
N THR A 74 5.01 -4.97 -3.48
CA THR A 74 4.43 -4.88 -4.83
C THR A 74 4.27 -3.43 -5.28
N MET A 75 3.76 -2.57 -4.40
CA MET A 75 3.58 -1.14 -4.68
C MET A 75 4.91 -0.48 -5.08
N PHE A 76 5.96 -0.69 -4.29
CA PHE A 76 7.27 -0.08 -4.51
C PHE A 76 7.98 -0.68 -5.73
N LEU A 77 7.87 -1.99 -5.98
CA LEU A 77 8.41 -2.62 -7.19
C LEU A 77 7.80 -2.06 -8.46
N LEU A 78 6.49 -1.80 -8.47
CA LEU A 78 5.79 -1.21 -9.61
C LEU A 78 6.10 0.28 -9.79
N THR A 79 6.42 0.98 -8.70
CA THR A 79 6.73 2.41 -8.71
C THR A 79 8.19 2.69 -9.04
N LEU A 80 9.10 1.76 -8.75
CA LEU A 80 10.53 1.91 -9.01
C LEU A 80 10.88 2.28 -10.47
N PRO A 81 10.30 1.64 -11.51
CA PRO A 81 10.57 1.99 -12.90
C PRO A 81 9.86 3.26 -13.38
N GLU A 82 8.88 3.78 -12.63
CA GLU A 82 8.14 4.98 -13.02
C GLU A 82 9.08 6.18 -13.13
N LYS A 83 8.97 6.88 -14.26
CA LYS A 83 9.78 8.06 -14.56
C LYS A 83 9.05 9.36 -14.29
N ASP A 84 7.72 9.33 -14.24
CA ASP A 84 6.87 10.47 -13.92
C ASP A 84 6.42 10.42 -12.46
N TRP A 85 6.66 11.53 -11.74
CA TRP A 85 6.19 11.74 -10.38
C TRP A 85 4.68 11.62 -10.26
N THR A 86 3.93 12.00 -11.28
CA THR A 86 2.46 11.94 -11.27
C THR A 86 1.97 10.50 -11.11
N SER A 87 2.64 9.53 -11.71
CA SER A 87 2.38 8.10 -11.50
C SER A 87 2.89 7.62 -10.14
N ALA A 88 4.06 8.10 -9.71
CA ALA A 88 4.74 7.60 -8.52
C ALA A 88 4.17 8.12 -7.19
N ARG A 89 3.55 9.30 -7.18
CA ARG A 89 3.06 9.97 -5.95
C ARG A 89 1.95 9.21 -5.21
N GLY A 90 1.27 8.28 -5.88
CA GLY A 90 0.32 7.35 -5.26
C GLY A 90 0.92 6.58 -4.08
N THR A 91 2.25 6.45 -4.04
CA THR A 91 3.00 5.72 -3.01
C THR A 91 3.39 6.54 -1.78
N VAL A 92 2.84 7.74 -1.60
CA VAL A 92 3.26 8.62 -0.49
C VAL A 92 2.26 8.64 0.67
N PHE A 93 0.95 8.80 0.40
CA PHE A 93 -0.02 9.04 1.47
C PHE A 93 -0.31 7.79 2.31
N ALA A 94 -0.52 6.65 1.67
CA ALA A 94 -0.74 5.39 2.39
C ALA A 94 0.47 5.04 3.28
N PRO A 95 1.73 5.07 2.80
CA PRO A 95 2.90 4.86 3.66
C PRO A 95 3.05 5.90 4.78
N ILE A 96 2.80 7.19 4.56
CA ILE A 96 2.85 8.17 5.65
C ILE A 96 1.90 7.78 6.78
N THR A 97 0.68 7.38 6.44
CA THR A 97 -0.33 6.99 7.42
C THR A 97 0.13 5.76 8.21
N LEU A 98 0.66 4.74 7.51
CA LEU A 98 1.21 3.54 8.15
C LEU A 98 2.39 3.87 9.07
N LEU A 99 3.38 4.60 8.55
CA LEU A 99 4.64 4.88 9.24
C LEU A 99 4.41 5.72 10.51
N LEU A 100 3.55 6.75 10.43
CA LEU A 100 3.17 7.54 11.61
C LEU A 100 2.45 6.70 12.66
N SER A 101 1.48 5.90 12.22
CA SER A 101 0.71 5.02 13.11
C SER A 101 1.64 4.02 13.80
N ALA A 102 2.50 3.36 13.03
CA ALA A 102 3.49 2.41 13.52
C ALA A 102 4.51 3.06 14.48
N LEU A 103 4.94 4.29 14.21
CA LEU A 103 5.88 5.02 15.05
C LEU A 103 5.25 5.37 16.41
N VAL A 104 3.98 5.79 16.41
CA VAL A 104 3.23 6.01 17.66
C VAL A 104 3.13 4.72 18.47
N LEU A 105 2.79 3.60 17.82
CA LEU A 105 2.69 2.30 18.49
C LEU A 105 4.03 1.83 19.05
N ALA A 106 5.14 2.03 18.31
CA ALA A 106 6.47 1.70 18.78
C ALA A 106 6.86 2.46 20.06
N GLY A 107 6.36 3.69 20.24
CA GLY A 107 6.53 4.46 21.46
C GLY A 107 5.59 4.03 22.60
N VAL A 108 4.31 3.79 22.28
CA VAL A 108 3.28 3.43 23.29
C VAL A 108 3.49 2.02 23.84
N TYR A 109 3.91 1.08 23.01
CA TYR A 109 4.14 -0.33 23.34
C TYR A 109 5.61 -0.67 23.39
N ALA A 110 6.48 0.29 23.70
CA ALA A 110 7.93 0.10 23.65
C ALA A 110 8.44 -1.09 24.48
N ASP A 111 7.71 -1.46 25.52
CA ASP A 111 7.96 -2.62 26.39
C ASP A 111 7.74 -3.97 25.69
N GLN A 112 6.90 -4.04 24.65
CA GLN A 112 6.65 -5.26 23.88
C GLN A 112 7.66 -5.46 22.75
N PHE A 113 8.37 -4.41 22.35
CA PHE A 113 9.39 -4.49 21.32
C PHE A 113 10.70 -5.01 21.90
N HIS A 114 11.47 -5.73 21.08
CA HIS A 114 12.81 -6.21 21.42
C HIS A 114 13.86 -5.09 21.40
N PHE A 115 13.64 -3.96 22.07
CA PHE A 115 14.63 -2.88 22.12
C PHE A 115 15.79 -3.22 23.06
N THR A 116 15.48 -3.82 24.21
CA THR A 116 16.44 -4.14 25.28
C THR A 116 16.62 -5.63 25.48
N GLU A 117 15.53 -6.40 25.42
CA GLU A 117 15.47 -7.84 25.71
C GLU A 117 15.16 -8.66 24.44
N GLY A 118 15.33 -9.98 24.52
CA GLY A 118 15.11 -10.91 23.43
C GLY A 118 16.37 -11.23 22.59
N PRO A 119 16.22 -12.09 21.56
CA PRO A 119 17.31 -12.56 20.72
C PRO A 119 18.05 -11.42 20.00
N ALA A 120 19.37 -11.54 19.84
CA ALA A 120 20.19 -10.46 19.29
C ALA A 120 19.74 -9.99 17.89
N LEU A 121 19.31 -10.92 17.03
CA LEU A 121 18.83 -10.60 15.70
C LEU A 121 17.50 -9.84 15.73
N ALA A 122 16.54 -10.29 16.57
CA ALA A 122 15.28 -9.60 16.80
C ALA A 122 15.50 -8.16 17.28
N ARG A 123 16.47 -7.95 18.18
CA ARG A 123 16.83 -6.62 18.68
C ARG A 123 17.40 -5.71 17.62
N VAL A 124 18.35 -6.21 16.82
CA VAL A 124 18.90 -5.45 15.68
C VAL A 124 17.76 -5.08 14.72
N PHE A 125 16.88 -6.03 14.43
CA PHE A 125 15.73 -5.77 13.57
C PHE A 125 14.77 -4.73 14.16
N ALA A 126 14.45 -4.80 15.46
CA ALA A 126 13.59 -3.82 16.13
C ALA A 126 14.11 -2.38 16.00
N TRP A 127 15.41 -2.18 16.24
CA TRP A 127 16.03 -0.87 16.08
C TRP A 127 16.11 -0.42 14.62
N LEU A 128 16.42 -1.31 13.68
CA LEU A 128 16.38 -1.01 12.24
C LEU A 128 14.97 -0.64 11.79
N TRP A 129 13.97 -1.36 12.27
CA TRP A 129 12.56 -1.11 11.99
C TRP A 129 12.15 0.26 12.54
N LEU A 130 12.43 0.57 13.80
CA LEU A 130 12.15 1.89 14.38
C LEU A 130 12.87 3.04 13.65
N ALA A 131 14.16 2.89 13.37
CA ALA A 131 14.95 3.89 12.64
C ALA A 131 14.37 4.13 11.24
N SER A 132 13.94 3.07 10.56
CA SER A 132 13.32 3.16 9.25
C SER A 132 12.00 3.91 9.28
N LEU A 133 11.16 3.73 10.31
CA LEU A 133 9.92 4.49 10.46
C LEU A 133 10.18 5.99 10.52
N ALA A 134 11.17 6.40 11.33
CA ALA A 134 11.52 7.82 11.48
C ALA A 134 12.15 8.40 10.20
N VAL A 135 13.11 7.69 9.60
CA VAL A 135 13.81 8.15 8.39
C VAL A 135 12.85 8.23 7.21
N PHE A 136 12.03 7.20 6.98
CA PHE A 136 11.10 7.17 5.86
C PHE A 136 10.02 8.24 6.00
N GLN A 137 9.61 8.58 7.22
CA GLN A 137 8.69 9.70 7.45
C GLN A 137 9.26 11.03 6.96
N VAL A 138 10.51 11.33 7.33
CA VAL A 138 11.20 12.55 6.88
C VAL A 138 11.37 12.52 5.37
N THR A 139 11.80 11.39 4.81
CA THR A 139 12.00 11.27 3.37
C THR A 139 10.69 11.43 2.61
N CYS A 140 9.60 10.74 3.00
CA CYS A 140 8.24 10.91 2.44
C CYS A 140 7.84 12.38 2.38
N PHE A 141 8.00 13.11 3.49
CA PHE A 141 7.64 14.53 3.57
C PHE A 141 8.50 15.39 2.63
N LEU A 142 9.81 15.14 2.57
CA LEU A 142 10.71 15.84 1.66
C LEU A 142 10.38 15.53 0.20
N VAL A 143 10.12 14.26 -0.14
CA VAL A 143 9.69 13.85 -1.49
C VAL A 143 8.44 14.61 -1.89
N TYR A 144 7.42 14.59 -1.02
CA TYR A 144 6.17 15.30 -1.22
C TYR A 144 6.41 16.79 -1.42
N LYS A 145 7.16 17.45 -0.54
CA LYS A 145 7.43 18.88 -0.62
C LYS A 145 8.14 19.26 -1.92
N VAL A 146 9.23 18.58 -2.26
CA VAL A 146 10.04 18.87 -3.47
C VAL A 146 9.21 18.74 -4.74
N HIS A 147 8.32 17.75 -4.81
CA HIS A 147 7.54 17.51 -6.02
C HIS A 147 6.16 18.18 -6.02
N ASN A 148 5.66 18.66 -4.89
CA ASN A 148 4.40 19.42 -4.85
C ASN A 148 4.59 20.92 -5.09
N THR A 149 5.83 21.45 -4.96
CA THR A 149 6.15 22.86 -5.22
C THR A 149 6.58 23.16 -6.66
N GLY A 150 6.90 22.15 -7.48
CA GLY A 150 7.27 22.35 -8.88
C GLY A 150 6.06 22.71 -9.77
N PRO A 151 6.27 23.33 -10.96
CA PRO A 151 5.19 23.69 -11.87
C PRO A 151 4.25 22.51 -12.17
N LYS A 152 2.94 22.78 -12.14
CA LYS A 152 1.91 21.81 -12.52
C LYS A 152 1.80 21.81 -14.04
N VAL A 153 2.61 20.98 -14.69
CA VAL A 153 2.50 20.72 -16.13
C VAL A 153 1.36 19.73 -16.35
N ALA A 154 0.51 19.98 -17.34
CA ALA A 154 -0.58 19.07 -17.70
C ALA A 154 0.00 17.69 -18.05
N ASP A 155 -0.62 16.63 -17.55
CA ASP A 155 -0.21 15.27 -17.88
C ASP A 155 -0.40 15.06 -19.39
N PRO A 156 0.67 14.76 -20.16
CA PRO A 156 0.56 14.56 -21.58
C PRO A 156 -0.41 13.43 -21.94
N ARG A 157 -0.66 12.49 -21.02
CA ARG A 157 -1.61 11.37 -21.15
C ARG A 157 -3.07 11.79 -21.04
N GLY A 158 -3.36 13.00 -20.57
CA GLY A 158 -4.76 13.41 -20.33
C GLY A 158 -5.43 12.62 -19.19
N PRO A 159 -6.69 12.94 -18.87
CA PRO A 159 -7.39 12.36 -17.72
C PRO A 159 -7.98 10.97 -18.01
N ALA A 160 -7.85 10.03 -17.06
CA ALA A 160 -8.63 8.79 -17.03
C ALA A 160 -9.61 8.81 -15.85
N PRO A 161 -10.76 9.51 -15.97
CA PRO A 161 -11.65 9.75 -14.84
C PRO A 161 -12.24 8.45 -14.30
N MET A 162 -12.32 8.36 -12.97
CA MET A 162 -12.97 7.22 -12.32
C MET A 162 -14.50 7.32 -12.49
N ARG A 163 -15.12 6.31 -13.08
CA ARG A 163 -16.58 6.25 -13.24
C ARG A 163 -17.25 5.86 -11.91
N ALA A 164 -18.55 6.12 -11.79
CA ALA A 164 -19.32 5.88 -10.56
C ALA A 164 -19.31 4.41 -10.09
N ASP A 165 -19.22 3.49 -11.04
CA ASP A 165 -19.08 2.04 -10.84
C ASP A 165 -17.76 1.64 -10.15
N VAL A 166 -16.72 2.47 -10.25
CA VAL A 166 -15.45 2.28 -9.53
C VAL A 166 -15.40 3.19 -8.30
N SER A 167 -15.82 4.45 -8.42
CA SER A 167 -15.69 5.43 -7.34
C SER A 167 -16.56 5.11 -6.11
N ILE A 168 -17.79 4.63 -6.32
CA ILE A 168 -18.69 4.29 -5.21
C ILE A 168 -18.15 3.09 -4.42
N PRO A 169 -17.77 1.95 -5.04
CA PRO A 169 -17.13 0.86 -4.31
C PRO A 169 -15.83 1.26 -3.61
N THR A 170 -14.97 2.07 -4.24
CA THR A 170 -13.75 2.58 -3.59
C THR A 170 -14.09 3.40 -2.35
N ALA A 171 -15.14 4.23 -2.39
CA ALA A 171 -15.55 5.04 -1.25
C ALA A 171 -16.10 4.19 -0.11
N ILE A 172 -16.94 3.21 -0.43
CA ILE A 172 -17.45 2.26 0.57
C ILE A 172 -16.29 1.49 1.22
N MET A 173 -15.35 0.99 0.41
CA MET A 173 -14.18 0.27 0.92
C MET A 173 -13.30 1.16 1.82
N GLY A 174 -13.01 2.40 1.40
CA GLY A 174 -12.27 3.37 2.21
C GLY A 174 -12.93 3.64 3.55
N ALA A 175 -14.27 3.77 3.57
CA ALA A 175 -15.04 3.98 4.79
C ALA A 175 -15.03 2.76 5.71
N VAL A 176 -15.18 1.56 5.15
CA VAL A 176 -15.10 0.30 5.92
C VAL A 176 -13.71 0.13 6.53
N LEU A 177 -12.64 0.31 5.76
CA LEU A 177 -11.26 0.18 6.23
C LEU A 177 -10.96 1.16 7.36
N TRP A 178 -11.31 2.44 7.21
CA TRP A 178 -11.12 3.41 8.29
C TRP A 178 -12.01 3.13 9.50
N GLY A 179 -13.26 2.68 9.30
CA GLY A 179 -14.14 2.26 10.39
C GLY A 179 -13.52 1.13 11.23
N LEU A 180 -13.01 0.09 10.57
CA LEU A 180 -12.30 -1.03 11.22
C LEU A 180 -11.01 -0.56 11.90
N ALA A 181 -10.25 0.32 11.25
CA ALA A 181 -9.02 0.89 11.81
C ALA A 181 -9.29 1.66 13.11
N PHE A 182 -10.31 2.55 13.11
CA PHE A 182 -10.71 3.29 14.30
C PHE A 182 -11.19 2.36 15.41
N ALA A 183 -11.96 1.33 15.09
CA ALA A 183 -12.42 0.34 16.07
C ALA A 183 -11.23 -0.36 16.75
N LEU A 184 -10.27 -0.86 15.97
CA LEU A 184 -9.05 -1.52 16.47
C LEU A 184 -8.12 -0.58 17.25
N TRP A 185 -8.12 0.71 16.94
CA TRP A 185 -7.30 1.70 17.66
C TRP A 185 -7.92 2.16 18.98
N ILE A 186 -9.22 2.42 18.99
CA ILE A 186 -9.96 2.94 20.15
C ILE A 186 -10.19 1.84 21.19
N ALA A 187 -10.56 0.63 20.75
CA ALA A 187 -10.91 -0.48 21.63
C ALA A 187 -10.18 -1.77 21.20
N PRO A 188 -8.83 -1.80 21.25
CA PRO A 188 -8.04 -2.92 20.74
C PRO A 188 -8.37 -4.25 21.42
N ASP A 189 -8.59 -4.26 22.74
CA ASP A 189 -8.91 -5.49 23.48
C ASP A 189 -10.29 -6.02 23.07
N ALA A 190 -11.33 -5.18 23.16
CA ALA A 190 -12.70 -5.60 22.87
C ALA A 190 -12.90 -6.03 21.40
N VAL A 191 -12.30 -5.28 20.46
CA VAL A 191 -12.38 -5.61 19.03
C VAL A 191 -11.48 -6.80 18.70
N GLY A 192 -10.30 -6.91 19.33
CA GLY A 192 -9.39 -8.04 19.17
C GLY A 192 -9.97 -9.36 19.67
N ASP A 193 -10.65 -9.34 20.82
CA ASP A 193 -11.39 -10.48 21.36
C ASP A 193 -12.58 -10.87 20.48
N ALA A 194 -13.20 -9.91 19.80
CA ALA A 194 -14.28 -10.15 18.87
C ALA A 194 -13.80 -10.39 17.44
N TRP A 195 -12.50 -10.34 17.14
CA TRP A 195 -11.98 -10.38 15.78
C TRP A 195 -12.08 -11.78 15.15
N ALA A 196 -11.77 -11.86 13.86
CA ALA A 196 -11.81 -13.08 13.06
C ALA A 196 -10.89 -14.21 13.60
N TRP A 197 -9.87 -13.83 14.35
CA TRP A 197 -9.01 -14.69 15.19
C TRP A 197 -8.63 -13.87 16.43
N GLN A 198 -8.00 -14.48 17.44
CA GLN A 198 -7.57 -13.72 18.63
C GLN A 198 -6.48 -12.71 18.24
N LEU A 199 -6.63 -11.46 18.66
CA LEU A 199 -5.61 -10.43 18.49
C LEU A 199 -5.13 -9.94 19.85
N ASP A 200 -3.81 -9.85 20.01
CA ASP A 200 -3.22 -9.10 21.11
C ASP A 200 -3.36 -7.59 20.86
N PRO A 201 -3.33 -6.74 21.90
CA PRO A 201 -3.62 -5.32 21.73
C PRO A 201 -2.68 -4.59 20.76
N LEU A 202 -1.40 -4.94 20.74
CA LEU A 202 -0.42 -4.38 19.80
C LEU A 202 -0.72 -4.83 18.36
N ASP A 203 -0.97 -6.12 18.15
CA ASP A 203 -1.28 -6.68 16.83
C ASP A 203 -2.60 -6.12 16.28
N ALA A 204 -3.60 -5.93 17.14
CA ALA A 204 -4.87 -5.28 16.78
C ALA A 204 -4.64 -3.86 16.25
N ARG A 205 -3.86 -3.05 16.97
CA ARG A 205 -3.55 -1.69 16.53
C ARG A 205 -2.65 -1.66 15.30
N MET A 206 -1.73 -2.61 15.17
CA MET A 206 -0.87 -2.71 13.98
C MET A 206 -1.69 -3.09 12.75
N LEU A 207 -2.63 -4.04 12.88
CA LEU A 207 -3.59 -4.36 11.82
C LEU A 207 -4.47 -3.14 11.47
N GLY A 208 -4.91 -2.40 12.50
CA GLY A 208 -5.62 -1.14 12.31
C GLY A 208 -4.78 -0.08 11.58
N ALA A 209 -3.47 0.00 11.83
CA ALA A 209 -2.56 0.90 11.13
C ALA A 209 -2.45 0.57 9.63
N TRP A 210 -2.45 -0.72 9.29
CA TRP A 210 -2.56 -1.17 7.89
C TRP A 210 -3.90 -0.77 7.27
N PHE A 211 -5.01 -0.95 7.97
CA PHE A 211 -6.33 -0.51 7.48
C PHE A 211 -6.42 1.01 7.29
N PHE A 212 -5.80 1.80 8.17
CA PHE A 212 -5.67 3.24 7.95
C PHE A 212 -4.90 3.55 6.67
N ALA A 213 -3.79 2.85 6.40
CA ALA A 213 -2.98 3.03 5.21
C ALA A 213 -3.75 2.71 3.92
N PHE A 214 -4.43 1.56 3.87
CA PHE A 214 -5.23 1.17 2.70
C PHE A 214 -6.44 2.10 2.50
N GLY A 215 -7.12 2.51 3.58
CA GLY A 215 -8.20 3.49 3.49
C GLY A 215 -7.71 4.88 3.06
N ALA A 216 -6.51 5.30 3.47
CA ALA A 216 -5.89 6.53 3.00
C ALA A 216 -5.57 6.46 1.50
N GLY A 217 -5.13 5.28 1.02
CA GLY A 217 -4.96 5.00 -0.40
C GLY A 217 -6.28 5.12 -1.18
N ALA A 218 -7.38 4.55 -0.66
CA ALA A 218 -8.70 4.65 -1.26
C ALA A 218 -9.21 6.11 -1.33
N TRP A 219 -9.02 6.90 -0.27
CA TRP A 219 -9.40 8.31 -0.28
C TRP A 219 -8.52 9.17 -1.17
N GLN A 220 -7.22 8.88 -1.24
CA GLN A 220 -6.33 9.52 -2.22
C GLN A 220 -6.80 9.20 -3.63
N ALA A 221 -7.14 7.95 -3.92
CA ALA A 221 -7.68 7.52 -5.20
C ALA A 221 -8.93 8.33 -5.59
N LEU A 222 -9.87 8.51 -4.66
CA LEU A 222 -11.07 9.31 -4.88
C LEU A 222 -10.81 10.79 -5.06
N TRP A 223 -9.85 11.34 -4.34
CA TRP A 223 -9.46 12.74 -4.47
C TRP A 223 -8.76 13.01 -5.81
N GLU A 224 -7.88 12.10 -6.24
CA GLU A 224 -7.18 12.23 -7.52
C GLU A 224 -8.08 11.94 -8.72
N HIS A 225 -9.09 11.08 -8.54
CA HIS A 225 -10.13 10.74 -9.50
C HIS A 225 -9.59 10.37 -10.90
N ASP A 226 -8.43 9.69 -10.92
CA ASP A 226 -7.66 9.40 -12.13
C ASP A 226 -7.04 8.00 -12.05
N LEU A 227 -7.54 7.07 -12.88
CA LEU A 227 -7.15 5.65 -12.87
C LEU A 227 -5.69 5.43 -13.27
N HIS A 228 -5.08 6.33 -14.05
CA HIS A 228 -3.66 6.23 -14.41
C HIS A 228 -2.77 6.19 -13.16
N ARG A 229 -3.18 6.90 -12.12
CA ARG A 229 -2.40 7.09 -10.89
C ARG A 229 -2.59 5.97 -9.87
N MET A 230 -3.50 5.02 -10.15
CA MET A 230 -3.84 3.92 -9.25
C MET A 230 -3.22 2.57 -9.65
N ARG A 231 -2.46 2.52 -10.76
CA ARG A 231 -1.96 1.25 -11.31
C ARG A 231 -1.17 0.41 -10.31
N ALA A 232 -0.32 1.03 -9.49
CA ALA A 232 0.43 0.34 -8.44
C ALA A 232 -0.50 -0.18 -7.33
N GLY A 233 -1.53 0.60 -6.97
CA GLY A 233 -2.53 0.23 -5.96
C GLY A 233 -3.31 -1.03 -6.33
N PHE A 234 -3.71 -1.19 -7.58
CA PHE A 234 -4.45 -2.38 -8.03
C PHE A 234 -3.72 -3.69 -7.76
N LEU A 235 -2.42 -3.74 -8.06
CA LEU A 235 -1.64 -4.96 -7.82
C LEU A 235 -1.29 -5.14 -6.34
N THR A 236 -1.16 -4.05 -5.59
CA THR A 236 -1.04 -4.09 -4.13
C THR A 236 -2.26 -4.73 -3.49
N ASP A 237 -3.47 -4.35 -3.90
CA ASP A 237 -4.73 -4.92 -3.40
C ASP A 237 -4.84 -6.40 -3.74
N VAL A 238 -4.42 -6.81 -4.96
CA VAL A 238 -4.37 -8.22 -5.36
C VAL A 238 -3.38 -9.02 -4.50
N THR A 239 -2.14 -8.54 -4.35
CA THR A 239 -1.12 -9.22 -3.55
C THR A 239 -1.56 -9.38 -2.10
N LEU A 240 -2.05 -8.28 -1.48
CA LEU A 240 -2.59 -8.30 -0.13
C LEU A 240 -3.68 -9.34 -0.01
N SER A 241 -4.69 -9.29 -0.89
CA SER A 241 -5.86 -10.14 -0.78
C SER A 241 -5.51 -11.62 -0.95
N ILE A 242 -4.68 -11.97 -1.94
CA ILE A 242 -4.25 -13.36 -2.16
C ILE A 242 -3.48 -13.89 -0.96
N LEU A 243 -2.53 -13.13 -0.43
CA LEU A 243 -1.70 -13.58 0.69
C LEU A 243 -2.49 -13.61 2.01
N SER A 244 -3.36 -12.62 2.27
CA SER A 244 -4.23 -12.65 3.44
C SER A 244 -5.21 -13.83 3.40
N MET A 245 -5.80 -14.14 2.23
CA MET A 245 -6.65 -15.32 2.07
C MET A 245 -5.85 -16.62 2.20
N ALA A 246 -4.63 -16.68 1.66
CA ALA A 246 -3.75 -17.83 1.84
C ALA A 246 -3.39 -18.03 3.31
N ALA A 247 -3.11 -16.96 4.07
CA ALA A 247 -2.90 -17.02 5.51
C ALA A 247 -4.13 -17.56 6.27
N LEU A 248 -5.34 -17.11 5.93
CA LEU A 248 -6.58 -17.67 6.50
C LEU A 248 -6.74 -19.17 6.19
N GLY A 249 -6.33 -19.62 5.00
CA GLY A 249 -6.36 -21.03 4.62
C GLY A 249 -5.28 -21.86 5.33
N LEU A 250 -4.07 -21.31 5.48
CA LEU A 250 -2.93 -21.97 6.15
C LEU A 250 -3.16 -22.13 7.65
N TYR A 251 -3.81 -21.14 8.27
CA TYR A 251 -4.12 -21.10 9.70
C TYR A 251 -5.63 -21.21 9.94
N ALA A 252 -6.31 -22.04 9.16
CA ALA A 252 -7.78 -22.16 9.20
C ALA A 252 -8.32 -22.60 10.57
N ASP A 253 -7.52 -23.31 11.37
CA ASP A 253 -7.89 -23.75 12.72
C ASP A 253 -7.90 -22.59 13.73
N ASP A 254 -7.13 -21.53 13.49
CA ASP A 254 -7.11 -20.32 14.34
C ASP A 254 -8.28 -19.36 13.99
N VAL A 255 -8.93 -19.56 12.84
CA VAL A 255 -10.02 -18.72 12.35
C VAL A 255 -11.35 -19.09 13.00
N ARG A 256 -12.05 -18.06 13.47
CA ARG A 256 -13.38 -18.19 14.08
C ARG A 256 -14.46 -18.13 13.01
N TRP A 257 -14.69 -19.23 12.30
CA TRP A 257 -15.64 -19.29 11.17
C TRP A 257 -17.10 -18.95 11.51
N GLY A 258 -17.51 -19.13 12.78
CA GLY A 258 -18.83 -18.73 13.27
C GLY A 258 -19.00 -17.24 13.57
N ASN A 259 -17.94 -16.44 13.44
CA ASN A 259 -17.92 -15.03 13.77
C ASN A 259 -18.29 -14.16 12.55
N ALA A 260 -19.16 -13.17 12.73
CA ALA A 260 -19.52 -12.21 11.70
C ALA A 260 -18.32 -11.39 11.20
N LEU A 261 -17.37 -11.03 12.08
CA LEU A 261 -16.19 -10.25 11.68
C LEU A 261 -15.23 -11.02 10.77
N THR A 262 -15.22 -12.36 10.85
CA THR A 262 -14.52 -13.22 9.88
C THR A 262 -15.05 -13.00 8.46
N TRP A 263 -16.37 -12.99 8.31
CA TRP A 263 -17.00 -12.79 7.02
C TRP A 263 -16.86 -11.36 6.52
N VAL A 264 -16.92 -10.36 7.41
CA VAL A 264 -16.60 -8.96 7.06
C VAL A 264 -15.18 -8.86 6.53
N TYR A 265 -14.21 -9.47 7.20
CA TYR A 265 -12.81 -9.47 6.77
C TYR A 265 -12.65 -10.16 5.40
N ILE A 266 -13.27 -11.32 5.18
CA ILE A 266 -13.23 -12.02 3.88
C ILE A 266 -13.88 -11.17 2.78
N VAL A 267 -15.02 -10.53 3.04
CA VAL A 267 -15.69 -9.64 2.08
C VAL A 267 -14.80 -8.46 1.72
N VAL A 268 -14.07 -7.89 2.70
CA VAL A 268 -13.07 -6.85 2.44
C VAL A 268 -11.97 -7.37 1.52
N LEU A 269 -11.38 -8.54 1.80
CA LEU A 269 -10.33 -9.13 0.96
C LEU A 269 -10.82 -9.45 -0.45
N VAL A 270 -12.02 -10.03 -0.59
CA VAL A 270 -12.62 -10.30 -1.90
C VAL A 270 -12.91 -9.00 -2.64
N GLY A 271 -13.41 -7.98 -1.95
CA GLY A 271 -13.67 -6.67 -2.52
C GLY A 271 -12.40 -5.99 -3.03
N LEU A 272 -11.30 -6.05 -2.26
CA LEU A 272 -9.99 -5.54 -2.66
C LEU A 272 -9.43 -6.34 -3.85
N LEU A 273 -9.55 -7.67 -3.85
CA LEU A 273 -9.15 -8.51 -4.98
C LEU A 273 -9.91 -8.14 -6.26
N VAL A 274 -11.24 -8.03 -6.17
CA VAL A 274 -12.09 -7.67 -7.31
C VAL A 274 -11.75 -6.27 -7.78
N ALA A 275 -11.60 -5.29 -6.89
CA ALA A 275 -11.20 -3.92 -7.24
C ALA A 275 -9.84 -3.87 -7.95
N GLY A 276 -8.84 -4.61 -7.44
CA GLY A 276 -7.53 -4.68 -8.06
C GLY A 276 -7.54 -5.35 -9.44
N LEU A 277 -8.28 -6.46 -9.60
CA LEU A 277 -8.40 -7.14 -10.90
C LEU A 277 -9.19 -6.32 -11.91
N THR A 278 -10.34 -5.78 -11.52
CA THR A 278 -11.20 -4.96 -12.42
C THR A 278 -10.51 -3.65 -12.81
N GLY A 279 -9.87 -2.97 -11.86
CA GLY A 279 -9.06 -1.78 -12.12
C GLY A 279 -7.94 -2.05 -13.13
N ARG A 280 -7.23 -3.18 -12.98
CA ARG A 280 -6.10 -3.56 -13.85
C ARG A 280 -6.51 -4.02 -15.26
N TYR A 281 -7.58 -4.81 -15.37
CA TYR A 281 -7.92 -5.55 -16.59
C TYR A 281 -9.11 -5.01 -17.36
N MET A 282 -9.95 -4.16 -16.74
CA MET A 282 -11.13 -3.58 -17.39
C MET A 282 -11.04 -2.05 -17.43
N ALA A 283 -11.04 -1.42 -16.26
CA ALA A 283 -11.19 0.03 -16.17
C ALA A 283 -9.98 0.79 -16.76
N LEU A 284 -8.75 0.32 -16.51
CA LEU A 284 -7.56 0.95 -17.08
C LEU A 284 -7.46 0.78 -18.60
N PRO A 285 -7.61 -0.44 -19.18
CA PRO A 285 -7.64 -0.60 -20.63
C PRO A 285 -8.73 0.21 -21.34
N GLU A 286 -9.96 0.24 -20.81
CA GLU A 286 -11.07 1.01 -21.40
C GLU A 286 -10.76 2.51 -21.42
N ALA A 287 -10.19 3.04 -20.32
CA ALA A 287 -9.78 4.44 -20.25
C ALA A 287 -8.68 4.77 -21.26
N LEU A 288 -7.68 3.88 -21.39
CA LEU A 288 -6.60 4.02 -22.38
C LEU A 288 -7.12 3.99 -23.83
N GLU A 289 -8.11 3.14 -24.11
CA GLU A 289 -8.72 3.06 -25.45
C GLU A 289 -9.55 4.31 -25.77
N ALA A 290 -10.32 4.81 -24.80
CA ALA A 290 -11.07 6.05 -24.95
C ALA A 290 -10.16 7.26 -25.19
N GLU A 291 -9.03 7.34 -24.48
CA GLU A 291 -8.02 8.37 -24.69
C GLU A 291 -7.41 8.28 -26.10
N ARG A 292 -7.03 7.07 -26.54
CA ARG A 292 -6.47 6.87 -27.88
C ARG A 292 -7.43 7.38 -28.96
N LYS A 293 -8.73 7.07 -28.84
CA LYS A 293 -9.76 7.56 -29.78
C LYS A 293 -9.87 9.08 -29.76
N ALA A 294 -9.89 9.69 -28.57
CA ALA A 294 -9.94 11.15 -28.45
C ALA A 294 -8.75 11.87 -29.12
N ARG A 295 -7.53 11.29 -29.06
CA ARG A 295 -6.36 11.83 -29.78
C ARG A 295 -6.45 11.65 -31.30
N GLU A 296 -6.98 10.53 -31.76
CA GLU A 296 -7.16 10.26 -33.20
C GLU A 296 -8.23 11.17 -33.81
N GLU A 297 -9.23 11.57 -33.02
CA GLU A 297 -10.32 12.46 -33.42
C GLU A 297 -9.97 13.96 -33.29
N GLU A 298 -8.89 14.32 -32.60
CA GLU A 298 -8.43 15.71 -32.49
C GLU A 298 -7.85 16.14 -33.85
N PRO A 299 -8.55 16.96 -34.65
CA PRO A 299 -8.05 17.33 -35.96
C PRO A 299 -6.75 18.09 -35.76
N VAL A 300 -5.72 17.71 -36.52
CA VAL A 300 -4.43 18.41 -36.59
C VAL A 300 -4.73 19.87 -36.93
N ARG A 301 -4.88 20.72 -35.91
CA ARG A 301 -4.93 22.17 -36.08
C ARG A 301 -3.50 22.60 -36.40
N ALA A 302 -3.21 22.57 -37.71
CA ALA A 302 -2.11 23.29 -38.32
C ALA A 302 -2.31 24.80 -38.19
#